data_AF-A0A073KC05-F1
#
_entry.id   AF-A0A073KC05-F1
#
_cell.length_a   1.000
_cell.length_b   1.000
_cell.length_c   1.000
_cell.angle_alpha   90.00
_cell.angle_beta   90.00
_cell.angle_gamma   90.00
#
_symmetry.space_group_name_H-M   'P 1'
#
loop_
_entity.id
_entity.type
_entity.pdbx_description
1 polymer ?
#
loop_
_entity_poly.entity_id
_entity_poly.type
_entity_poly.pdbx_seq_one_letter_code
_entity_poly.pdbx_strand_id
1 'polypeptide(L)'
;MEQYQVKSNSIENTLNHIAYLFNGHNFGETHQDLTIVLDRRDALELLKDINTSGYEEVSIKTEGEYLIISSSVECSAFFVENIYTEDGRIKLHETDILILPYYLPQAIREKFLKKGDCLKVIELTRPTDIYQSLVEIINK
;
A
#
# COMPACT_ATOMS: atom_id res chain seq x y z
N MET A 1 -8.28 23.89 19.67
CA MET A 1 -8.25 23.74 18.19
C MET A 1 -6.91 23.18 17.69
N GLU A 2 -6.14 22.43 18.49
CA GLU A 2 -4.76 22.03 18.13
C GLU A 2 -4.59 20.54 17.75
N GLN A 3 -5.64 19.71 17.91
CA GLN A 3 -5.53 18.27 17.59
C GLN A 3 -5.62 17.92 16.09
N TYR A 4 -6.01 18.88 15.24
CA TYR A 4 -6.17 18.64 13.80
C TYR A 4 -4.88 18.82 12.99
N GLN A 5 -3.92 19.63 13.46
CA GLN A 5 -2.68 19.89 12.71
C GLN A 5 -1.62 18.79 12.89
N VAL A 6 -1.55 18.15 14.07
CA VAL A 6 -0.57 17.08 14.33
C VAL A 6 -0.89 15.79 13.56
N LYS A 7 -2.16 15.54 13.23
CA LYS A 7 -2.60 14.37 12.46
C LYS A 7 -2.17 14.42 10.99
N SER A 8 -2.22 15.60 10.36
CA SER A 8 -1.96 15.76 8.91
C SER A 8 -0.52 15.44 8.53
N ASN A 9 0.46 15.93 9.29
CA ASN A 9 1.88 15.73 8.98
C ASN A 9 2.34 14.26 9.14
N SER A 10 1.55 13.43 9.83
CA SER A 10 1.96 12.08 10.18
C SER A 10 1.66 11.06 9.08
N ILE A 11 0.52 11.22 8.39
CA ILE A 11 0.14 10.34 7.29
C ILE A 11 0.78 10.74 5.97
N GLU A 12 0.99 12.03 5.74
CA GLU A 12 1.70 12.50 4.55
C GLU A 12 3.14 11.94 4.49
N ASN A 13 3.87 12.02 5.61
CA ASN A 13 5.20 11.41 5.72
C ASN A 13 5.18 9.89 5.55
N THR A 14 4.12 9.24 6.02
CA THR A 14 3.88 7.81 5.86
C THR A 14 3.74 7.46 4.38
N LEU A 15 2.87 8.18 3.66
CA LEU A 15 2.63 7.99 2.25
C LEU A 15 3.88 8.27 1.42
N ASN A 16 4.68 9.28 1.79
CA ASN A 16 5.97 9.56 1.13
C ASN A 16 6.94 8.37 1.24
N HIS A 17 7.04 7.74 2.41
CA HIS A 17 7.88 6.55 2.55
C HIS A 17 7.32 5.35 1.79
N ILE A 18 6.01 5.18 1.73
CA ILE A 18 5.38 4.12 0.94
C ILE A 18 5.62 4.37 -0.55
N ALA A 19 5.47 5.61 -1.03
CA ALA A 19 5.77 6.00 -2.40
C ALA A 19 7.23 5.66 -2.77
N TYR A 20 8.16 5.92 -1.84
CA TYR A 20 9.56 5.53 -2.02
C TYR A 20 9.70 4.01 -2.28
N LEU A 21 9.02 3.15 -1.52
CA LEU A 21 9.06 1.69 -1.75
C LEU A 21 8.51 1.30 -3.12
N PHE A 22 7.35 1.84 -3.49
CA PHE A 22 6.74 1.56 -4.79
C PHE A 22 7.62 2.01 -5.96
N ASN A 23 8.36 3.10 -5.76
CA ASN A 23 9.34 3.58 -6.74
C ASN A 23 10.62 2.73 -6.73
N GLY A 24 11.02 2.19 -5.57
CA GLY A 24 12.18 1.32 -5.38
C GLY A 24 12.14 0.04 -6.22
N HIS A 25 10.94 -0.49 -6.53
CA HIS A 25 10.78 -1.61 -7.46
C HIS A 25 11.42 -1.36 -8.82
N ASN A 26 11.27 -0.14 -9.35
CA ASN A 26 11.81 0.22 -10.65
C ASN A 26 13.35 0.22 -10.67
N PHE A 27 13.99 0.25 -9.50
CA PHE A 27 15.43 0.30 -9.34
C PHE A 27 16.02 -0.98 -8.72
N GLY A 28 15.18 -2.00 -8.48
CA GLY A 28 15.59 -3.27 -7.85
C GLY A 28 15.94 -3.14 -6.37
N GLU A 29 15.47 -2.08 -5.69
CA GLU A 29 15.72 -1.86 -4.26
C GLU A 29 14.81 -2.71 -3.37
N THR A 30 13.71 -3.24 -3.94
CA THR A 30 12.78 -4.14 -3.26
C THR A 30 12.49 -5.33 -4.17
N HIS A 31 12.57 -6.54 -3.61
CA HIS A 31 12.36 -7.81 -4.33
C HIS A 31 11.06 -8.51 -3.92
N GLN A 32 10.16 -7.79 -3.26
CA GLN A 32 8.96 -8.34 -2.65
C GLN A 32 7.72 -7.64 -3.18
N ASP A 33 6.67 -8.39 -3.48
CA ASP A 33 5.41 -7.83 -3.93
C ASP A 33 4.76 -7.01 -2.80
N LEU A 34 4.44 -5.76 -3.09
CA LEU A 34 3.93 -4.80 -2.11
C LEU A 34 2.46 -4.52 -2.36
N THR A 35 1.67 -4.52 -1.29
CA THR A 35 0.27 -4.13 -1.33
C THR A 35 -0.08 -3.23 -0.16
N ILE A 36 -0.81 -2.15 -0.42
CA ILE A 36 -1.38 -1.28 0.62
C ILE A 36 -2.87 -1.07 0.39
N VAL A 37 -3.61 -1.03 1.50
CA VAL A 37 -5.04 -0.70 1.51
C VAL A 37 -5.22 0.70 2.07
N LEU A 38 -5.86 1.59 1.31
CA LEU A 38 -6.08 2.99 1.70
C LEU A 38 -7.54 3.36 1.50
N ASP A 39 -7.99 4.40 2.20
CA ASP A 39 -9.18 5.11 1.74
C ASP A 39 -8.89 5.85 0.42
N ARG A 40 -9.96 6.23 -0.29
CA ARG A 40 -9.85 6.89 -1.59
C ARG A 40 -8.99 8.15 -1.55
N ARG A 41 -9.07 8.96 -0.49
CA ARG A 41 -8.35 10.23 -0.43
C ARG A 41 -6.85 9.98 -0.35
N ASP A 42 -6.43 9.14 0.59
CA ASP A 42 -5.01 8.86 0.81
C ASP A 42 -4.41 8.08 -0.37
N ALA A 43 -5.20 7.20 -1.00
CA ALA A 43 -4.81 6.53 -2.23
C ALA A 43 -4.52 7.52 -3.36
N LEU A 44 -5.39 8.51 -3.55
CA LEU A 44 -5.19 9.53 -4.59
C LEU A 44 -4.01 10.46 -4.29
N GLU A 45 -3.71 10.73 -3.02
CA GLU A 45 -2.49 11.45 -2.64
C GLU A 45 -1.25 10.61 -2.96
N LEU A 46 -1.20 9.35 -2.52
CA LEU A 46 -0.07 8.45 -2.78
C LEU A 46 0.23 8.29 -4.29
N LEU A 47 -0.81 8.17 -5.11
CA LEU A 47 -0.66 7.98 -6.55
C LEU A 47 -0.01 9.16 -7.29
N LYS A 48 0.03 10.35 -6.70
CA LYS A 48 0.73 11.50 -7.30
C LYS A 48 2.25 11.31 -7.28
N ASP A 49 2.75 10.53 -6.33
CA ASP A 49 4.18 10.38 -6.04
C ASP A 49 4.76 9.05 -6.55
N ILE A 50 3.92 8.14 -7.06
CA ILE A 50 4.35 6.87 -7.65
C ILE A 50 4.65 7.04 -9.14
N ASN A 51 5.89 6.76 -9.52
CA ASN A 51 6.31 6.66 -10.90
C ASN A 51 5.94 5.28 -11.47
N THR A 52 4.89 5.26 -12.29
CA THR A 52 4.41 4.04 -12.95
C THR A 52 5.12 3.71 -14.26
N SER A 53 6.01 4.58 -14.77
CA SER A 53 6.65 4.39 -16.08
C SER A 53 7.64 3.23 -16.15
N GLY A 54 8.10 2.73 -15.01
CA GLY A 54 9.00 1.56 -14.94
C GLY A 54 8.29 0.21 -14.95
N TYR A 55 6.95 0.21 -14.87
CA TYR A 55 6.15 -1.01 -14.89
C TYR A 55 5.76 -1.37 -16.33
N GLU A 56 5.86 -2.66 -16.68
CA GLU A 56 5.43 -3.20 -17.97
C GLU A 56 3.90 -3.25 -18.08
N GLU A 57 3.23 -3.49 -16.96
CA GLU A 57 1.78 -3.54 -16.89
C GLU A 57 1.24 -2.54 -15.86
N VAL A 58 0.27 -1.70 -16.27
CA VAL A 58 -0.36 -0.73 -15.39
C VAL A 58 -1.88 -0.79 -15.55
N SER A 59 -2.62 -0.99 -14.45
CA SER A 59 -4.08 -0.87 -14.42
C SER A 59 -4.54 -0.06 -13.22
N ILE A 60 -5.11 1.12 -13.47
CA ILE A 60 -5.55 2.05 -12.42
C ILE A 60 -7.06 2.24 -12.51
N LYS A 61 -7.77 1.68 -11.54
CA LYS A 61 -9.22 1.78 -11.35
C LYS A 61 -9.51 2.33 -9.95
N THR A 62 -9.70 3.64 -9.86
CA THR A 62 -9.87 4.34 -8.59
C THR A 62 -11.33 4.45 -8.15
N GLU A 63 -12.22 3.56 -8.57
CA GLU A 63 -13.63 3.58 -8.16
C GLU A 63 -13.81 2.96 -6.77
N GLY A 64 -14.62 3.58 -5.91
CA GLY A 64 -14.87 3.08 -4.54
C GLY A 64 -14.34 3.96 -3.42
N GLU A 65 -14.65 3.52 -2.20
CA GLU A 65 -14.29 4.18 -0.94
C GLU A 65 -12.92 3.72 -0.43
N TYR A 66 -12.57 2.45 -0.64
CA TYR A 66 -11.28 1.87 -0.26
C TYR A 66 -10.63 1.25 -1.48
N LEU A 67 -9.34 1.50 -1.62
CA LEU A 67 -8.54 1.05 -2.75
C LEU A 67 -7.38 0.17 -2.25
N ILE A 68 -7.06 -0.82 -3.07
CA ILE A 68 -5.84 -1.60 -2.99
C ILE A 68 -4.88 -0.99 -4.00
N ILE A 69 -3.67 -0.69 -3.58
CA ILE A 69 -2.56 -0.31 -4.46
C ILE A 69 -1.51 -1.39 -4.30
N SER A 70 -1.12 -2.02 -5.41
CA SER A 70 -0.17 -3.12 -5.40
C SER A 70 0.84 -2.99 -6.52
N SER A 71 2.01 -3.55 -6.26
CA SER A 71 3.09 -3.68 -7.23
C SER A 71 3.70 -5.08 -7.14
N SER A 72 3.90 -5.67 -8.31
CA SER A 72 4.53 -6.99 -8.46
C SER A 72 5.89 -6.86 -9.12
N VAL A 73 6.90 -7.46 -8.50
CA VAL A 73 8.28 -7.48 -8.99
C VAL A 73 8.43 -8.48 -10.12
N GLU A 74 7.87 -9.69 -9.98
CA GLU A 74 8.00 -10.76 -10.99
C GLU A 74 7.41 -10.35 -12.34
N CYS A 75 6.24 -9.72 -12.32
CA CYS A 75 5.53 -9.32 -13.54
C CYS A 75 5.79 -7.87 -13.96
N SER A 76 6.63 -7.13 -13.22
CA SER A 76 6.81 -5.68 -13.39
C SER A 76 5.46 -4.96 -13.56
N ALA A 77 4.54 -5.18 -12.62
CA ALA A 77 3.16 -4.73 -12.74
C ALA A 77 2.72 -3.80 -11.61
N PHE A 78 1.87 -2.82 -11.92
CA PHE A 78 1.31 -1.87 -10.96
C PHE A 78 -0.21 -1.77 -11.10
N PHE A 79 -0.91 -1.94 -9.98
CA PHE A 79 -2.36 -2.06 -9.96
C PHE A 79 -2.99 -1.20 -8.87
N VAL A 80 -4.11 -0.56 -9.24
CA VAL A 80 -4.98 0.14 -8.29
C VAL A 80 -6.41 -0.31 -8.54
N GLU A 81 -7.07 -0.87 -7.52
CA GLU A 81 -8.41 -1.42 -7.66
C GLU A 81 -9.24 -1.23 -6.39
N ASN A 82 -10.56 -1.31 -6.51
CA ASN A 82 -11.45 -1.35 -5.36
C ASN A 82 -11.22 -2.64 -4.57
N ILE A 83 -11.23 -2.56 -3.24
CA ILE A 83 -11.14 -3.75 -2.36
C ILE A 83 -12.23 -4.80 -2.62
N TYR A 84 -13.35 -4.43 -3.27
CA TYR A 84 -14.49 -5.29 -3.59
C TYR A 84 -14.52 -5.75 -5.06
N THR A 85 -13.49 -5.47 -5.85
CA THR A 85 -13.41 -5.96 -7.23
C THR A 85 -13.29 -7.48 -7.22
N GLU A 86 -14.32 -8.20 -7.69
CA GLU A 86 -14.32 -9.66 -7.72
C GLU A 86 -13.37 -10.23 -8.78
N ASP A 87 -13.28 -9.55 -9.94
CA ASP A 87 -12.37 -9.86 -11.05
C ASP A 87 -11.10 -8.99 -11.02
N GLY A 88 -10.65 -8.58 -9.83
CA GLY A 88 -9.46 -7.75 -9.68
C GLY A 88 -8.21 -8.47 -10.18
N ARG A 89 -7.25 -7.71 -10.75
CA ARG A 89 -5.93 -8.24 -11.10
C ARG A 89 -5.12 -8.65 -9.87
N ILE A 90 -5.36 -7.98 -8.74
CA ILE A 90 -4.76 -8.35 -7.46
C ILE A 90 -5.70 -9.34 -6.75
N LYS A 91 -5.26 -10.59 -6.57
CA LYS A 91 -5.90 -11.45 -5.57
C LYS A 91 -5.33 -11.10 -4.20
N LEU A 92 -6.21 -10.93 -3.21
CA LEU A 92 -5.93 -10.45 -1.84
C LEU A 92 -4.81 -11.21 -1.06
N HIS A 93 -4.26 -12.28 -1.62
CA HIS A 93 -3.40 -13.29 -1.00
C HIS A 93 -2.14 -13.61 -1.83
N GLU A 94 -1.88 -12.86 -2.91
CA GLU A 94 -0.71 -13.09 -3.79
C GLU A 94 0.44 -12.11 -3.53
N THR A 95 0.39 -11.35 -2.42
CA THR A 95 1.40 -10.34 -2.07
C THR A 95 2.31 -10.80 -0.94
N ASP A 96 3.61 -10.49 -1.03
CA ASP A 96 4.55 -10.76 0.06
C ASP A 96 4.27 -9.88 1.27
N ILE A 97 4.04 -8.59 1.04
CA ILE A 97 3.86 -7.59 2.09
C ILE A 97 2.52 -6.89 1.93
N LEU A 98 1.71 -6.96 2.98
CA LEU A 98 0.47 -6.22 3.10
C LEU A 98 0.59 -5.11 4.15
N ILE A 99 0.35 -3.88 3.73
CA ILE A 99 0.35 -2.70 4.60
C ILE A 99 -1.11 -2.30 4.90
N LEU A 100 -1.45 -2.25 6.18
CA LEU A 100 -2.78 -1.87 6.67
C LEU A 100 -2.69 -0.67 7.63
N PRO A 101 -3.16 0.52 7.22
CA PRO A 101 -3.23 1.66 8.12
C PRO A 101 -4.19 1.46 9.30
N TYR A 102 -3.84 2.01 10.47
CA TYR A 102 -4.65 1.87 11.70
C TYR A 102 -6.07 2.46 11.60
N TYR A 103 -6.26 3.46 10.75
CA TYR A 103 -7.53 4.17 10.62
C TYR A 103 -8.54 3.41 9.73
N LEU A 104 -8.12 2.33 9.06
CA LEU A 104 -9.04 1.48 8.32
C LEU A 104 -10.10 0.89 9.28
N PRO A 105 -11.38 0.87 8.88
CA PRO A 105 -12.43 0.25 9.68
C PRO A 105 -12.10 -1.22 9.98
N GLN A 106 -12.46 -1.69 11.17
CA GLN A 106 -12.19 -3.06 11.60
C GLN A 106 -12.72 -4.10 10.60
N ALA A 107 -13.93 -3.91 10.07
CA ALA A 107 -14.52 -4.80 9.07
C ALA A 107 -13.68 -4.91 7.79
N ILE A 108 -13.03 -3.82 7.38
CA ILE A 108 -12.13 -3.80 6.23
C ILE A 108 -10.86 -4.57 6.56
N ARG A 109 -10.19 -4.27 7.68
CA ARG A 109 -8.97 -4.98 8.09
C ARG A 109 -9.18 -6.49 8.22
N GLU A 110 -10.27 -6.90 8.83
CA GLU A 110 -10.61 -8.32 8.98
C GLU A 110 -10.80 -9.04 7.63
N LYS A 111 -11.20 -8.34 6.57
CA LYS A 111 -11.31 -8.91 5.22
C LYS A 111 -9.96 -9.41 4.71
N PHE A 112 -8.88 -8.70 5.03
CA PHE A 112 -7.53 -9.03 4.62
C PHE A 112 -6.86 -9.99 5.60
N LEU A 113 -7.10 -9.83 6.91
CA LEU A 113 -6.51 -10.70 7.95
C LEU A 113 -7.13 -12.12 7.98
N LYS A 114 -8.39 -12.29 7.57
CA LYS A 114 -9.09 -13.60 7.59
C LYS A 114 -8.88 -14.44 6.33
N LYS A 115 -8.38 -13.87 5.22
CA LYS A 115 -8.26 -14.53 3.90
C LYS A 115 -6.80 -14.56 3.39
N GLY A 116 -5.95 -15.37 4.02
CA GLY A 116 -4.77 -16.02 3.41
C GLY A 116 -3.45 -15.23 3.21
N ASP A 117 -2.35 -15.98 3.41
CA ASP A 117 -1.04 -16.08 2.73
C ASP A 117 -0.17 -14.87 2.33
N CYS A 118 -0.35 -13.69 2.92
CA CYS A 118 0.76 -12.71 2.88
C CYS A 118 1.91 -13.12 3.82
N LEU A 119 3.16 -13.01 3.36
CA LEU A 119 4.34 -13.36 4.15
C LEU A 119 4.50 -12.44 5.38
N LYS A 120 4.13 -11.15 5.23
CA LYS A 120 4.20 -10.14 6.30
C LYS A 120 3.03 -9.18 6.21
N VAL A 121 2.34 -8.98 7.33
CA VAL A 121 1.38 -7.87 7.51
C VAL A 121 2.03 -6.77 8.36
N ILE A 122 1.97 -5.53 7.88
CA ILE A 122 2.40 -4.35 8.61
C ILE A 122 1.17 -3.51 8.92
N GLU A 123 0.73 -3.59 10.17
CA GLU A 123 -0.29 -2.70 10.70
C GLU A 123 0.36 -1.39 11.16
N LEU A 124 0.05 -0.28 10.48
CA LEU A 124 0.61 1.04 10.80
C LEU A 124 -0.10 1.59 12.04
N THR A 125 0.17 1.03 13.22
CA THR A 125 -0.50 1.38 14.49
C THR A 125 -0.15 2.77 14.99
N ARG A 126 1.01 3.31 14.59
CA ARG A 126 1.46 4.70 14.81
C ARG A 126 2.29 5.21 13.62
N PRO A 127 2.30 6.52 13.33
CA PRO A 127 3.11 7.10 12.26
C PRO A 127 4.63 6.88 12.40
N THR A 128 5.11 6.69 13.63
CA THR A 128 6.53 6.49 13.96
C THR A 128 7.06 5.09 13.70
N ASP A 129 6.20 4.06 13.67
CA ASP A 129 6.64 2.66 13.55
C ASP A 129 6.86 2.22 12.08
N ILE A 130 6.58 3.13 11.16
CA ILE A 130 6.56 2.88 9.73
C ILE A 130 7.98 2.82 9.21
N TYR A 131 8.80 3.82 9.49
CA TYR A 131 10.20 3.84 9.03
C TYR A 131 10.95 2.57 9.43
N GLN A 132 10.80 2.10 10.66
CA GLN A 132 11.47 0.89 11.13
C GLN A 132 10.93 -0.38 10.44
N SER A 133 9.60 -0.48 10.28
CA SER A 133 8.97 -1.59 9.56
C SER A 133 9.34 -1.60 8.07
N LEU A 134 9.56 -0.43 7.47
CA LEU A 134 9.96 -0.25 6.08
C LEU A 134 11.46 -0.50 5.86
N VAL A 135 12.31 -0.07 6.79
CA VAL A 135 13.75 -0.40 6.78
C VAL A 135 13.96 -1.91 6.86
N GLU A 136 13.14 -2.64 7.61
CA GLU A 136 13.17 -4.11 7.64
C GLU A 136 12.78 -4.77 6.32
N ILE A 137 11.93 -4.11 5.51
CA ILE A 137 11.54 -4.60 4.18
C ILE A 137 12.68 -4.40 3.19
N ILE A 138 13.32 -3.22 3.22
CA ILE A 138 14.38 -2.87 2.26
C ILE A 138 15.66 -3.68 2.50
N ASN A 139 15.96 -4.04 3.75
CA ASN A 139 17.24 -4.70 4.13
C ASN A 139 17.20 -6.23 4.16
N LYS A 140 16.14 -6.87 3.68
CA LYS A 140 16.02 -8.35 3.60
C LYS A 140 16.05 -8.83 2.17
#